data_AF-A0AA90QCD8-F1
#
_entry.id   AF-A0AA90QCD8-F1
#
_cell.length_a   1.000
_cell.length_b   1.000
_cell.length_c   1.000
_cell.angle_alpha   90.00
_cell.angle_beta   90.00
_cell.angle_gamma   90.00
#
_symmetry.space_group_name_H-M   'P 1'
#
loop_
_entity.id
_entity.type
_entity.pdbx_description
1 polymer ?
#
loop_
_entity_poly.entity_id
_entity_poly.type
_entity_poly.pdbx_seq_one_letter_code
_entity_poly.pdbx_strand_id
1 'polypeptide(L)'
;MDKRSLLVRLEVPLAQYRADDATVRDVLLAGLRWPADTPTGYWQSLAVGWIEQGAAIDTEIIEFVKLISTTAVLPQELRHKARAIVRHWQRASRL
;
A
#
# COMPACT_ATOMS: atom_id res chain seq x y z
N MET A 1 1.98 -2.79 -19.33
CA MET A 1 0.99 -3.49 -18.48
C MET A 1 -0.06 -2.48 -18.02
N ASP A 2 -1.35 -2.80 -18.09
CA ASP A 2 -2.42 -1.89 -17.65
C ASP A 2 -2.38 -1.75 -16.11
N LYS A 3 -2.41 -0.51 -15.60
CA LYS A 3 -2.45 -0.25 -14.16
C LYS A 3 -3.63 -0.94 -13.48
N ARG A 4 -4.77 -1.07 -14.16
CA ARG A 4 -5.94 -1.78 -13.60
C ARG A 4 -5.68 -3.27 -13.43
N SER A 5 -4.92 -3.88 -14.33
CA SER A 5 -4.55 -5.30 -14.21
C SER A 5 -3.63 -5.59 -13.01
N LEU A 6 -2.88 -4.58 -12.53
CA LEU A 6 -2.10 -4.68 -11.31
C LEU A 6 -2.98 -4.57 -10.06
N LEU A 7 -3.99 -3.69 -10.07
CA LEU A 7 -4.86 -3.45 -8.91
C LEU A 7 -5.67 -4.67 -8.52
N VAL A 8 -6.26 -5.37 -9.49
CA VAL A 8 -7.08 -6.57 -9.23
C VAL A 8 -6.29 -7.64 -8.48
N ARG A 9 -4.96 -7.65 -8.59
CA ARG A 9 -4.10 -8.58 -7.83
C ARG A 9 -4.14 -8.30 -6.33
N LEU A 10 -4.37 -7.07 -5.90
CA LEU A 10 -4.47 -6.72 -4.47
C LEU A 10 -5.67 -7.38 -3.78
N GLU A 11 -6.66 -7.84 -4.55
CA GLU A 11 -7.83 -8.53 -4.02
C GLU A 11 -7.51 -9.93 -3.49
N VAL A 12 -6.39 -10.53 -3.92
CA VAL A 12 -5.89 -11.77 -3.32
C VAL A 12 -4.94 -11.46 -2.15
N PRO A 13 -4.93 -12.27 -1.08
CA PRO A 13 -3.95 -12.12 0.00
C PRO A 13 -2.50 -12.26 -0.50
N LEU A 14 -1.57 -11.55 0.11
CA LEU A 14 -0.14 -11.58 -0.26
C LEU A 14 0.42 -13.01 -0.25
N ALA A 15 0.02 -13.83 0.73
CA ALA A 15 0.47 -15.22 0.86
C ALA A 15 0.08 -16.12 -0.32
N GLN A 16 -0.98 -15.75 -1.06
CA GLN A 16 -1.46 -16.46 -2.24
C GLN A 16 -0.92 -15.86 -3.54
N TYR A 17 -0.34 -14.66 -3.48
CA TYR A 17 0.21 -13.99 -4.64
C TYR A 17 1.46 -14.71 -5.16
N ARG A 18 1.50 -14.92 -6.47
CA ARG A 18 2.67 -15.44 -7.21
C ARG A 18 3.16 -14.36 -8.16
N ALA A 19 4.42 -14.00 -8.02
CA ALA A 19 5.05 -12.95 -8.83
C ALA A 19 5.49 -13.53 -10.17
N ASP A 20 4.54 -13.75 -11.08
CA ASP A 20 4.83 -14.33 -12.40
C ASP A 20 5.26 -13.22 -13.38
N ASP A 21 4.42 -12.20 -13.56
CA ASP A 21 4.58 -11.13 -14.55
C ASP A 21 4.59 -9.72 -13.93
N ALA A 22 4.37 -9.61 -12.61
CA ALA A 22 4.57 -8.37 -11.86
C ALA A 22 5.07 -8.66 -10.45
N THR A 23 5.99 -7.84 -9.97
CA THR A 23 6.50 -7.98 -8.60
C THR A 23 5.48 -7.48 -7.58
N VAL A 24 5.60 -7.93 -6.32
CA VAL A 24 4.80 -7.39 -5.20
C VAL A 24 4.93 -5.87 -5.12
N ARG A 25 6.13 -5.35 -5.39
CA ARG A 25 6.42 -3.91 -5.42
C ARG A 25 5.58 -3.18 -6.45
N ASP A 26 5.48 -3.70 -7.67
CA ASP A 26 4.70 -3.08 -8.75
C ASP A 26 3.22 -3.02 -8.40
N VAL A 27 2.69 -4.08 -7.80
CA VAL A 27 1.30 -4.17 -7.35
C VAL A 27 1.03 -3.19 -6.20
N LEU A 28 1.93 -3.11 -5.22
CA LEU A 28 1.83 -2.12 -4.14
C LEU A 28 1.82 -0.69 -4.68
N LEU A 29 2.78 -0.34 -5.55
CA LEU A 29 2.85 1.00 -6.14
C LEU A 29 1.59 1.32 -6.96
N ALA A 30 1.01 0.35 -7.67
CA ALA A 30 -0.24 0.55 -8.38
C ALA A 30 -1.39 0.93 -7.42
N GLY A 31 -1.55 0.21 -6.31
CA GLY A 31 -2.60 0.46 -5.31
C GLY A 31 -2.41 1.76 -4.54
N LEU A 32 -1.19 2.04 -4.09
CA LEU A 32 -0.86 3.23 -3.30
C LEU A 32 -0.96 4.52 -4.12
N ARG A 33 -0.64 4.46 -5.43
CA ARG A 33 -0.73 5.59 -6.36
C ARG A 33 -2.12 5.78 -6.95
N TRP A 34 -3.04 4.86 -6.69
CA TRP A 34 -4.39 5.01 -7.21
C TRP A 34 -4.98 6.34 -6.72
N PRO A 35 -5.68 7.08 -7.58
CA PRO A 35 -6.32 8.32 -7.18
C PRO A 35 -7.08 8.17 -5.85
N ALA A 36 -6.80 9.08 -4.93
CA ALA A 36 -7.48 9.19 -3.64
C ALA A 36 -8.72 10.10 -3.73
N ASP A 37 -9.22 10.33 -4.95
CA ASP A 37 -10.44 11.09 -5.24
C ASP A 37 -11.70 10.32 -4.86
N THR A 38 -11.62 8.99 -4.75
CA THR A 38 -12.68 8.17 -4.15
C THR A 38 -12.56 8.13 -2.62
N PRO A 39 -13.60 8.54 -1.87
CA PRO A 39 -13.56 8.63 -0.41
C PRO A 39 -13.44 7.27 0.30
N THR A 40 -13.59 6.15 -0.42
CA THR A 40 -13.47 4.81 0.15
C THR A 40 -12.03 4.37 0.37
N GLY A 41 -11.08 4.90 -0.41
CA GLY A 41 -9.67 4.48 -0.32
C GLY A 41 -9.46 2.97 -0.52
N TYR A 42 -10.29 2.32 -1.34
CA TYR A 42 -10.35 0.87 -1.45
C TYR A 42 -9.01 0.24 -1.82
N TRP A 43 -8.40 0.69 -2.93
CA TRP A 43 -7.12 0.16 -3.41
C TRP A 43 -5.96 0.46 -2.46
N GLN A 44 -5.96 1.64 -1.85
CA GLN A 44 -4.99 2.02 -0.82
C GLN A 44 -5.14 1.14 0.42
N SER A 45 -6.36 0.77 0.80
CA SER A 45 -6.62 -0.14 1.91
C SER A 45 -6.10 -1.54 1.65
N LEU A 46 -6.29 -2.08 0.44
CA LEU A 46 -5.73 -3.38 0.08
C LEU A 46 -4.20 -3.35 0.05
N ALA A 47 -3.60 -2.30 -0.52
CA ALA A 47 -2.14 -2.16 -0.54
C ALA A 47 -1.55 -2.03 0.87
N VAL A 48 -2.18 -1.24 1.75
CA VAL A 48 -1.81 -1.18 3.18
C VAL A 48 -1.98 -2.54 3.84
N GLY A 49 -3.04 -3.28 3.54
CA GLY A 49 -3.27 -4.63 4.06
C GLY A 49 -2.19 -5.63 3.64
N TRP A 50 -1.66 -5.53 2.41
CA TRP A 50 -0.51 -6.34 1.99
C TRP A 50 0.76 -6.00 2.76
N ILE A 51 0.99 -4.73 3.09
CA ILE A 51 2.12 -4.31 3.92
C ILE A 51 1.97 -4.86 5.34
N GLU A 52 0.76 -4.84 5.91
CA GLU A 52 0.47 -5.47 7.21
C GLU A 52 0.70 -6.99 7.19
N GLN A 53 0.53 -7.64 6.03
CA GLN A 53 0.84 -9.07 5.82
C GLN A 53 2.34 -9.35 5.63
N GLY A 54 3.21 -8.33 5.66
CA GLY A 54 4.66 -8.49 5.57
C GLY A 54 5.24 -8.30 4.16
N ALA A 55 4.52 -7.62 3.25
CA ALA A 55 5.11 -7.25 1.97
C ALA A 55 6.35 -6.37 2.19
N ALA A 56 7.43 -6.66 1.44
CA ALA A 56 8.63 -5.85 1.49
C ALA A 56 8.36 -4.43 1.00
N ILE A 57 8.82 -3.43 1.75
CA ILE A 57 8.64 -2.02 1.44
C ILE A 57 9.99 -1.31 1.35
N ASP A 58 10.09 -0.37 0.42
CA ASP A 58 11.24 0.49 0.22
C ASP A 58 10.89 1.97 0.48
N THR A 59 11.86 2.85 0.28
CA THR A 59 11.70 4.30 0.48
C THR A 59 10.65 4.91 -0.45
N GLU A 60 10.43 4.38 -1.64
CA GLU A 60 9.41 4.92 -2.54
C GLU A 60 8.01 4.56 -2.04
N ILE A 61 7.81 3.30 -1.64
CA ILE A 61 6.56 2.82 -1.04
C ILE A 61 6.23 3.62 0.23
N ILE A 62 7.21 3.86 1.11
CA ILE A 62 6.94 4.53 2.38
C ILE A 62 6.50 5.99 2.20
N GLU A 63 6.98 6.70 1.18
CA GLU A 63 6.52 8.06 0.89
C GLU A 63 5.04 8.08 0.48
N PHE A 64 4.57 7.10 -0.30
CA PHE A 64 3.13 7.00 -0.61
C PHE A 64 2.30 6.62 0.62
N VAL A 65 2.78 5.69 1.46
CA VAL A 65 2.10 5.34 2.71
C VAL A 65 2.01 6.55 3.65
N LYS A 66 3.07 7.37 3.70
CA LYS A 66 3.08 8.63 4.45
C LYS A 66 2.06 9.63 3.92
N LEU A 67 1.93 9.78 2.60
CA LEU A 67 0.88 10.61 2.00
C LEU A 67 -0.53 10.12 2.38
N ILE A 68 -0.78 8.81 2.32
CA ILE A 68 -2.06 8.22 2.74
C ILE A 68 -2.35 8.56 4.21
N SER A 69 -1.34 8.49 5.09
CA SER A 69 -1.51 8.75 6.53
C SER A 69 -1.99 10.17 6.86
N THR A 70 -1.80 11.14 5.95
CA THR A 70 -2.18 12.55 6.14
C THR A 70 -3.33 12.99 5.24
N THR A 71 -3.82 12.13 4.34
CA THR A 71 -4.85 12.50 3.35
C THR A 71 -6.26 12.48 3.98
N ALA A 72 -6.80 13.66 4.29
CA ALA A 72 -8.02 13.81 5.09
C ALA A 72 -9.29 13.14 4.49
N VAL A 73 -9.39 13.06 3.17
CA VAL A 73 -10.55 12.45 2.48
C VAL A 73 -10.61 10.92 2.63
N LEU A 74 -9.49 10.27 2.94
CA LEU A 74 -9.43 8.82 3.13
C LEU A 74 -9.96 8.41 4.51
N PRO A 75 -10.48 7.18 4.69
CA PRO A 75 -11.02 6.74 5.97
C PRO A 75 -10.02 6.83 7.12
N GLN A 76 -10.50 7.19 8.32
CA GLN A 76 -9.65 7.32 9.50
C GLN A 76 -8.85 6.05 9.78
N GLU A 77 -9.49 4.88 9.76
CA GLU A 77 -8.82 3.60 9.99
C GLU A 77 -7.61 3.40 9.05
N LEU A 78 -7.79 3.65 7.76
CA LEU A 78 -6.71 3.56 6.76
C LEU A 78 -5.55 4.49 7.11
N ARG A 79 -5.84 5.75 7.44
CA ARG A 79 -4.80 6.73 7.81
C ARG A 79 -4.03 6.29 9.06
N HIS A 80 -4.72 5.72 10.05
CA HIS A 80 -4.10 5.23 11.29
C HIS A 80 -3.19 4.03 11.02
N LYS A 81 -3.61 3.07 10.21
CA LYS A 81 -2.79 1.93 9.77
C LYS A 81 -1.54 2.40 9.01
N ALA A 82 -1.71 3.27 8.03
CA ALA A 82 -0.61 3.85 7.28
C ALA A 82 0.40 4.57 8.20
N ARG A 83 -0.08 5.33 9.19
CA ARG A 83 0.78 6.00 10.18
C ARG A 83 1.53 5.01 11.08
N ALA A 84 0.94 3.88 11.42
CA ALA A 84 1.61 2.83 12.19
C ALA A 84 2.77 2.22 11.40
N ILE A 85 2.56 1.92 10.11
CA ILE A 85 3.57 1.41 9.18
C ILE A 85 4.75 2.38 9.06
N VAL A 86 4.50 3.67 8.79
CA VAL A 86 5.56 4.69 8.67
C VAL A 86 6.40 4.76 9.95
N ARG A 87 5.76 4.78 11.12
CA ARG A 87 6.47 4.80 12.41
C ARG A 87 7.27 3.53 12.67
N HIS A 88 6.81 2.38 12.20
CA HIS A 88 7.55 1.13 12.34
C HIS A 88 8.79 1.12 11.45
N TRP A 89 8.63 1.46 10.16
CA TRP A 89 9.74 1.55 9.22
C TRP A 89 10.82 2.54 9.66
N GLN A 90 10.43 3.75 10.09
CA GLN A 90 11.38 4.76 10.59
C GLN A 90 12.17 4.31 11.82
N ARG A 91 11.61 3.43 12.65
CA ARG A 91 12.32 2.86 13.80
C ARG A 91 13.32 1.79 13.37
N ALA A 92 12.93 0.94 12.41
CA ALA A 92 13.82 -0.08 11.85
C ALA A 92 15.01 0.54 11.09
N SER A 93 14.79 1.61 10.33
CA SER A 93 15.84 2.27 9.53
C SER A 93 16.80 3.17 10.33
N ARG A 94 16.61 3.31 11.65
CA ARG A 94 17.49 4.08 12.55
C ARG A 94 18.54 3.21 13.25
N LEU A 95 18.46 1.90 13.06
CA LEU A 95 19.41 0.90 13.53
C LEU A 95 20.38 0.55 12.40
#